data_AF-A0A090QJH0-F1
#
_entry.id   AF-A0A090QJH0-F1
#
_cell.length_a   1.000
_cell.length_b   1.000
_cell.length_c   1.000
_cell.angle_alpha   90.00
_cell.angle_beta   90.00
_cell.angle_gamma   90.00
#
_symmetry.space_group_name_H-M   'P 1'
#
loop_
_entity.id
_entity.type
_entity.pdbx_description
1 polymer ?
#
loop_
_entity_poly.entity_id
_entity_poly.type
_entity_poly.pdbx_seq_one_letter_code
_entity_poly.pdbx_strand_id
1 'polypeptide(L)'
;MPGMAVFMLRMETDFADACLKFYDAVREGATLDSIQLLKDKMVLACQQSIYEIFKVQGITLALLILWAEDILLALKIDLAYLHLLYVDLVGVSLQVLVMSILNVMYYLDKRYSALALTALMAIGNVTLAFVSIDMGPVFYGYGFAITMLVTTIVGMIMLDSQFEDLEYQTFMLQRS
;
A
#
# COMPACT_ATOMS: atom_id res chain seq x y z
N MET A 1 10.55 -15.02 4.53
CA MET A 1 9.43 -15.77 3.90
C MET A 1 8.61 -16.67 4.86
N PRO A 2 8.68 -16.52 6.21
CA PRO A 2 7.56 -16.96 7.08
C PRO A 2 6.85 -15.79 7.80
N GLY A 3 7.58 -14.71 8.12
CA GLY A 3 7.02 -13.54 8.82
C GLY A 3 6.00 -12.75 8.00
N MET A 4 6.24 -12.56 6.70
CA MET A 4 5.27 -11.91 5.80
C MET A 4 3.98 -12.72 5.65
N ALA A 5 4.04 -14.05 5.61
CA ALA A 5 2.86 -14.89 5.43
C ALA A 5 1.94 -14.86 6.66
N VAL A 6 2.50 -14.83 7.88
CA VAL A 6 1.71 -14.75 9.12
C VAL A 6 1.13 -13.34 9.33
N PHE A 7 1.87 -12.30 8.98
CA PHE A 7 1.37 -10.92 9.04
C PHE A 7 0.28 -10.68 7.99
N MET A 8 0.47 -11.20 6.76
CA MET A 8 -0.52 -11.16 5.69
C MET A 8 -1.78 -11.94 6.08
N LEU A 9 -1.66 -13.15 6.66
CA LEU A 9 -2.81 -13.92 7.15
C LEU A 9 -3.65 -13.17 8.19
N ARG A 10 -2.99 -12.47 9.13
CA ARG A 10 -3.67 -11.75 10.23
C ARG A 10 -4.27 -10.43 9.79
N MET A 11 -3.61 -9.72 8.87
CA MET A 11 -4.11 -8.47 8.30
C MET A 11 -5.17 -8.73 7.21
N GLU A 12 -5.07 -9.84 6.47
CA GLU A 12 -6.12 -10.34 5.59
C GLU A 12 -7.36 -10.74 6.38
N THR A 13 -7.26 -11.34 7.58
CA THR A 13 -8.46 -11.80 8.29
C THR A 13 -9.34 -10.65 8.76
N ASP A 14 -8.77 -9.61 9.40
CA ASP A 14 -9.57 -8.48 9.90
C ASP A 14 -10.11 -7.58 8.77
N PHE A 15 -9.35 -7.39 7.67
CA PHE A 15 -9.81 -6.61 6.53
C PHE A 15 -10.77 -7.40 5.62
N ALA A 16 -10.53 -8.69 5.39
CA ALA A 16 -11.41 -9.54 4.57
C ALA A 16 -12.77 -9.75 5.23
N ASP A 17 -12.87 -9.84 6.56
CA ASP A 17 -14.16 -9.94 7.26
C ASP A 17 -14.98 -8.64 7.15
N ALA A 18 -14.33 -7.48 7.16
CA ALA A 18 -14.99 -6.19 6.96
C ALA A 18 -15.51 -6.04 5.52
N CYS A 19 -14.71 -6.49 4.55
CA CYS A 19 -15.06 -6.57 3.14
C CYS A 19 -16.20 -7.56 2.86
N LEU A 20 -16.11 -8.81 3.32
CA LEU A 20 -17.14 -9.82 3.07
C LEU A 20 -18.54 -9.34 3.50
N LYS A 21 -18.63 -8.66 4.65
CA LYS A 21 -19.88 -8.05 5.13
C LYS A 21 -20.42 -6.94 4.22
N PHE A 22 -19.54 -6.17 3.57
CA PHE A 22 -19.94 -5.14 2.61
C PHE A 22 -20.49 -5.78 1.32
N TYR A 23 -19.78 -6.75 0.74
CA TYR A 23 -20.23 -7.40 -0.51
C TYR A 23 -21.48 -8.26 -0.35
N ASP A 24 -21.65 -8.94 0.78
CA ASP A 24 -22.87 -9.71 1.05
C ASP A 24 -24.10 -8.81 1.14
N ALA A 25 -23.99 -7.64 1.77
CA ALA A 25 -25.09 -6.67 1.84
C ALA A 25 -25.42 -6.02 0.48
N VAL A 26 -24.47 -5.89 -0.44
CA VAL A 26 -24.74 -5.46 -1.84
C VAL A 26 -25.43 -6.57 -2.63
N ARG A 27 -25.02 -7.82 -2.42
CA ARG A 27 -25.52 -8.99 -3.17
C ARG A 27 -26.95 -9.39 -2.78
N GLU A 28 -27.38 -9.09 -1.56
CA GLU A 28 -28.75 -9.30 -1.09
C GLU A 28 -29.78 -8.27 -1.63
N GLY A 29 -29.35 -7.27 -2.40
CA GLY A 29 -30.27 -6.34 -3.08
C GLY A 29 -30.89 -5.32 -2.13
N ALA A 30 -30.08 -4.68 -1.29
CA ALA A 30 -30.51 -3.60 -0.43
C ALA A 30 -30.98 -2.36 -1.23
N THR A 31 -31.83 -1.53 -0.63
CA THR A 31 -32.39 -0.32 -1.29
C THR A 31 -31.28 0.64 -1.73
N LEU A 32 -31.52 1.47 -2.77
CA LEU A 32 -30.55 2.46 -3.29
C LEU A 32 -29.93 3.34 -2.20
N ASP A 33 -30.73 3.78 -1.23
CA ASP A 33 -30.28 4.53 -0.04
C ASP A 33 -29.35 3.71 0.87
N SER A 34 -29.63 2.41 1.01
CA SER A 34 -28.77 1.47 1.74
C SER A 34 -27.47 1.23 1.01
N ILE A 35 -27.47 1.12 -0.33
CA ILE A 35 -26.26 0.96 -1.15
C ILE A 35 -25.36 2.20 -1.03
N GLN A 36 -25.94 3.40 -1.01
CA GLN A 36 -25.22 4.66 -0.80
C GLN A 36 -24.52 4.69 0.58
N LEU A 37 -25.30 4.40 1.64
CA LEU A 37 -24.79 4.40 3.01
C LEU A 37 -23.74 3.29 3.23
N LEU A 38 -23.89 2.16 2.55
CA LEU A 38 -22.90 1.10 2.58
C LEU A 38 -21.60 1.56 1.91
N LYS A 39 -21.70 2.23 0.76
CA LYS A 39 -20.54 2.72 0.00
C LYS A 39 -19.75 3.76 0.79
N ASP A 40 -20.41 4.74 1.42
CA ASP A 40 -19.73 5.72 2.29
C ASP A 40 -19.03 5.01 3.46
N LYS A 41 -19.66 3.97 4.03
CA LYS A 41 -19.02 3.12 5.04
C LYS A 41 -17.81 2.35 4.47
N MET A 42 -17.83 1.92 3.21
CA MET A 42 -16.69 1.25 2.57
C MET A 42 -15.53 2.22 2.35
N VAL A 43 -15.79 3.45 1.91
CA VAL A 43 -14.76 4.49 1.73
C VAL A 43 -14.13 4.83 3.08
N LEU A 44 -14.95 5.07 4.11
CA LEU A 44 -14.47 5.33 5.46
C LEU A 44 -13.68 4.14 6.03
N ALA A 45 -14.17 2.91 5.85
CA ALA A 45 -13.46 1.71 6.28
C ALA A 45 -12.11 1.56 5.58
N CYS A 46 -12.04 1.86 4.28
CA CYS A 46 -10.79 1.87 3.53
C CYS A 46 -9.80 2.91 4.08
N GLN A 47 -10.25 4.16 4.27
CA GLN A 47 -9.39 5.21 4.82
C GLN A 47 -8.90 4.84 6.23
N GLN A 48 -9.78 4.27 7.06
CA GLN A 48 -9.46 3.77 8.38
C GLN A 48 -8.38 2.67 8.32
N SER A 49 -8.54 1.69 7.42
CA SER A 49 -7.57 0.59 7.27
C SER A 49 -6.21 1.07 6.74
N ILE A 50 -6.18 2.03 5.81
CA ILE A 50 -4.93 2.65 5.36
C ILE A 50 -4.24 3.37 6.53
N TYR A 51 -5.02 4.09 7.35
CA TYR A 51 -4.49 4.80 8.52
C TYR A 51 -3.96 3.84 9.61
N GLU A 52 -4.67 2.74 9.85
CA GLU A 52 -4.23 1.69 10.78
C GLU A 52 -2.93 1.04 10.33
N ILE A 53 -2.81 0.70 9.04
CA ILE A 53 -1.58 0.18 8.45
C ILE A 53 -0.45 1.19 8.59
N PHE A 54 -0.69 2.47 8.28
CA PHE A 54 0.31 3.51 8.42
C PHE A 54 0.81 3.64 9.86
N LYS A 55 -0.10 3.58 10.84
CA LYS A 55 0.25 3.66 12.27
C LYS A 55 1.09 2.46 12.72
N VAL A 56 0.68 1.24 12.37
CA VAL A 56 1.42 0.02 12.71
C VAL A 56 2.78 0.01 12.02
N GLN A 57 2.82 0.30 10.73
CA GLN A 57 4.05 0.34 9.94
C GLN A 57 5.03 1.40 10.45
N GLY A 58 4.53 2.57 10.88
CA GLY A 58 5.36 3.62 11.48
C GLY A 58 6.02 3.18 12.79
N ILE A 59 5.28 2.48 13.66
CA ILE A 59 5.83 1.91 14.91
C ILE A 59 6.87 0.83 14.59
N THR A 60 6.57 -0.07 13.65
CA THR A 60 7.49 -1.12 13.23
C THR A 60 8.77 -0.56 12.63
N LEU A 61 8.67 0.47 11.78
CA LEU A 61 9.81 1.17 11.21
C LEU A 61 10.68 1.79 12.30
N ALA A 62 10.08 2.50 13.27
CA ALA A 62 10.81 3.12 14.37
C ALA A 62 11.56 2.09 15.23
N LEU A 63 10.93 0.95 15.53
CA LEU A 63 11.56 -0.15 16.26
C LEU A 63 12.72 -0.78 15.48
N LEU A 64 12.55 -1.00 14.16
CA LEU A 64 13.60 -1.56 13.31
C LEU A 64 14.78 -0.61 13.15
N ILE A 65 14.55 0.70 13.09
CA ILE A 65 15.61 1.70 13.08
C ILE A 65 16.39 1.67 14.40
N LEU A 66 15.70 1.56 15.55
CA LEU A 66 16.35 1.48 16.86
C LEU A 66 17.25 0.24 16.99
N TRP A 67 16.80 -0.90 16.47
CA TRP A 67 17.56 -2.16 16.50
C TRP A 67 18.42 -2.42 15.26
N ALA A 68 18.54 -1.46 14.35
CA ALA A 68 19.24 -1.63 13.07
C ALA A 68 20.71 -2.05 13.28
N GLU A 69 21.39 -1.42 14.24
CA GLU A 69 22.78 -1.72 14.61
C GLU A 69 22.93 -3.16 15.14
N ASP A 70 22.06 -3.55 16.09
CA ASP A 70 22.07 -4.88 16.67
C ASP A 70 21.79 -5.97 15.62
N ILE A 71 20.87 -5.70 14.68
CA ILE A 71 20.56 -6.61 13.57
C ILE A 71 21.79 -6.80 12.66
N LEU A 72 22.49 -5.71 12.30
CA LEU A 72 23.69 -5.76 11.47
C LEU A 72 24.82 -6.53 12.16
N LEU A 73 25.06 -6.25 13.44
CA LEU A 73 26.05 -6.94 14.25
C LEU A 73 25.72 -8.43 14.41
N ALA A 74 24.45 -8.78 14.63
CA ALA A 74 23.99 -10.16 14.69
C ALA A 74 24.20 -10.90 13.35
N LEU A 75 24.02 -10.23 12.22
CA LEU A 75 24.29 -10.76 10.88
C LEU A 75 25.79 -10.76 10.51
N LYS A 76 26.67 -10.20 11.35
CA LYS A 76 28.11 -10.00 11.09
C LYS A 76 28.39 -9.16 9.83
N ILE A 77 27.51 -8.19 9.54
CA ILE A 77 27.67 -7.24 8.43
C ILE A 77 28.33 -5.97 8.96
N ASP A 78 29.18 -5.35 8.14
CA ASP A 78 29.86 -4.09 8.47
C ASP A 78 28.85 -2.93 8.67
N LEU A 79 29.09 -2.07 9.66
CA LEU A 79 28.28 -0.86 9.91
C LEU A 79 28.32 0.13 8.73
N ALA A 80 29.24 -0.01 7.78
CA ALA A 80 29.21 0.73 6.52
C ALA A 80 27.87 0.59 5.76
N TYR A 81 27.15 -0.52 5.95
CA TYR A 81 25.84 -0.77 5.31
C TYR A 81 24.64 -0.24 6.11
N LEU A 82 24.88 0.36 7.28
CA LEU A 82 23.82 0.87 8.15
C LEU A 82 22.97 1.94 7.47
N HIS A 83 23.59 2.82 6.70
CA HIS A 83 22.87 3.83 5.92
C HIS A 83 21.99 3.17 4.84
N LEU A 84 22.48 2.12 4.20
CA LEU A 84 21.73 1.36 3.20
C LEU A 84 20.51 0.70 3.85
N LEU A 85 20.67 0.12 5.05
CA LEU A 85 19.59 -0.50 5.82
C LEU A 85 18.49 0.50 6.16
N TYR A 86 18.82 1.73 6.57
CA TYR A 86 17.80 2.75 6.85
C TYR A 86 16.99 3.12 5.60
N VAL A 87 17.66 3.32 4.46
CA VAL A 87 17.00 3.65 3.21
C VAL A 87 16.08 2.50 2.77
N ASP A 88 16.53 1.26 2.91
CA ASP A 88 15.75 0.07 2.56
C ASP A 88 14.55 -0.12 3.50
N LEU A 89 14.73 0.08 4.81
CA LEU A 89 13.63 0.05 5.79
C LEU A 89 12.53 1.06 5.44
N VAL A 90 12.93 2.28 5.06
CA VAL A 90 11.98 3.30 4.60
C VAL A 90 11.31 2.86 3.28
N GLY A 91 12.08 2.35 2.31
CA GLY A 91 11.54 1.86 1.05
C GLY A 91 10.51 0.73 1.23
N VAL A 92 10.80 -0.25 2.09
CA VAL A 92 9.89 -1.35 2.42
C VAL A 92 8.65 -0.83 3.14
N SER A 93 8.79 0.17 4.01
CA SER A 93 7.63 0.79 4.67
C SER A 93 6.67 1.46 3.67
N LEU A 94 7.22 2.13 2.65
CA LEU A 94 6.44 2.70 1.55
C LEU A 94 5.82 1.61 0.67
N GLN A 95 6.55 0.53 0.40
CA GLN A 95 6.03 -0.61 -0.36
C GLN A 95 4.80 -1.25 0.30
N VAL A 96 4.76 -1.34 1.64
CA VAL A 96 3.58 -1.84 2.37
C VAL A 96 2.36 -0.95 2.14
N LEU A 97 2.56 0.38 2.06
CA LEU A 97 1.47 1.30 1.71
C LEU A 97 0.97 1.09 0.28
N VAL A 98 1.88 0.89 -0.69
CA VAL A 98 1.50 0.53 -2.07
C VAL A 98 0.67 -0.76 -2.09
N MET A 99 1.07 -1.79 -1.33
CA MET A 99 0.32 -3.04 -1.22
C MET A 99 -1.09 -2.83 -0.66
N SER A 100 -1.24 -1.96 0.35
CA SER A 100 -2.55 -1.60 0.90
C SER A 100 -3.44 -0.93 -0.15
N ILE A 101 -2.90 0.06 -0.87
CA ILE A 101 -3.60 0.76 -1.96
C ILE A 101 -4.02 -0.23 -3.07
N LEU A 102 -3.11 -1.13 -3.47
CA LEU A 102 -3.41 -2.16 -4.47
C LEU A 102 -4.53 -3.10 -4.00
N ASN A 103 -4.50 -3.52 -2.73
CA ASN A 103 -5.53 -4.40 -2.17
C ASN A 103 -6.92 -3.74 -2.25
N VAL A 104 -7.00 -2.47 -1.87
CA VAL A 104 -8.22 -1.67 -2.01
C VAL A 104 -8.66 -1.57 -3.47
N MET A 105 -7.75 -1.28 -4.40
CA MET A 105 -8.06 -1.20 -5.83
C MET A 105 -8.58 -2.52 -6.39
N TYR A 106 -8.00 -3.65 -5.98
CA TYR A 106 -8.48 -4.98 -6.35
C TYR A 106 -9.88 -5.24 -5.79
N TYR A 107 -10.14 -4.76 -4.56
CA TYR A 107 -11.45 -4.90 -3.93
C TYR A 107 -12.56 -4.11 -4.64
N LEU A 108 -12.21 -2.93 -5.15
CA LEU A 108 -13.07 -2.08 -5.99
C LEU A 108 -13.24 -2.62 -7.44
N ASP A 109 -12.66 -3.79 -7.75
CA ASP A 109 -12.60 -4.41 -9.09
C ASP A 109 -11.99 -3.49 -10.18
N LYS A 110 -11.20 -2.48 -9.78
CA LYS A 110 -10.53 -1.53 -10.69
C LYS A 110 -9.18 -2.09 -11.17
N ARG A 111 -9.23 -3.22 -11.87
CA ARG A 111 -8.06 -4.00 -12.31
C ARG A 111 -7.08 -3.21 -13.19
N TYR A 112 -7.58 -2.33 -14.06
CA TYR A 112 -6.73 -1.52 -14.94
C TYR A 112 -5.86 -0.53 -14.16
N SER A 113 -6.41 0.11 -13.13
CA SER A 113 -5.66 1.04 -12.27
C SER A 113 -4.61 0.31 -11.42
N ALA A 114 -4.96 -0.85 -10.87
CA ALA A 114 -4.01 -1.69 -10.13
C ALA A 114 -2.85 -2.17 -11.02
N LEU A 115 -3.15 -2.57 -12.26
CA LEU A 115 -2.14 -2.95 -13.27
C LEU A 115 -1.22 -1.77 -13.61
N ALA A 116 -1.77 -0.58 -13.84
CA ALA A 116 -0.98 0.62 -14.13
C ALA A 116 -0.03 0.98 -12.98
N LEU A 117 -0.50 0.92 -11.73
CA LEU A 117 0.32 1.21 -10.56
C LEU A 117 1.44 0.18 -10.38
N THR A 118 1.12 -1.11 -10.56
CA THR A 118 2.11 -2.21 -10.49
C THR A 118 3.14 -2.10 -11.61
N ALA A 119 2.71 -1.73 -12.83
CA ALA A 119 3.62 -1.50 -13.96
C ALA A 119 4.54 -0.30 -13.70
N LEU A 120 4.01 0.80 -13.15
CA LEU A 120 4.81 1.96 -12.75
C LEU A 120 5.86 1.57 -11.72
N MET A 121 5.47 0.80 -10.70
CA MET A 121 6.40 0.28 -9.69
C MET A 121 7.49 -0.58 -10.33
N ALA A 122 7.14 -1.49 -11.23
CA ALA A 122 8.09 -2.38 -11.89
C ALA A 122 9.06 -1.61 -12.80
N ILE A 123 8.55 -0.73 -13.65
CA ILE A 123 9.36 0.07 -14.59
C ILE A 123 10.26 1.04 -13.82
N GLY A 124 9.72 1.72 -12.81
CA GLY A 124 10.48 2.62 -11.94
C GLY A 124 11.64 1.88 -11.25
N ASN A 125 11.37 0.70 -10.69
CA ASN A 125 12.40 -0.07 -10.01
C ASN A 125 13.49 -0.53 -10.97
N VAL A 126 13.10 -1.03 -12.16
CA VAL A 126 14.08 -1.47 -13.17
C VAL A 126 14.94 -0.31 -13.65
N THR A 127 14.32 0.82 -14.01
CA THR A 127 15.04 2.00 -14.53
C THR A 127 15.98 2.60 -13.49
N LEU A 128 15.50 2.82 -12.26
CA LEU A 128 16.34 3.36 -11.19
C LEU A 128 17.40 2.35 -10.72
N ALA A 129 17.12 1.03 -10.76
CA ALA A 129 18.14 0.03 -10.45
C ALA A 129 19.29 0.04 -11.46
N PHE A 130 19.01 0.14 -12.77
CA PHE A 130 20.05 0.29 -13.79
C PHE A 130 20.91 1.54 -13.57
N VAL A 131 20.27 2.65 -13.20
CA VAL A 131 20.95 3.92 -12.89
C VAL A 131 21.79 3.82 -11.60
N SER A 132 21.28 3.13 -10.57
CA SER A 132 22.02 2.87 -9.32
C SER A 132 23.24 1.96 -9.51
N ILE A 133 23.18 1.00 -10.44
CA ILE A 133 24.32 0.12 -10.75
C ILE A 133 25.50 0.93 -11.31
N ASP A 134 25.23 1.95 -12.13
CA ASP A 134 26.28 2.78 -12.73
C ASP A 134 26.92 3.75 -11.73
N MET A 135 26.16 4.21 -10.72
CA MET A 135 26.66 5.11 -9.66
C MET A 135 27.39 4.41 -8.51
N GLY A 136 27.40 3.07 -8.47
CA GLY A 136 28.17 2.27 -7.52
C GLY A 136 27.42 1.82 -6.25
N PRO A 137 28.09 1.04 -5.37
CA PRO A 137 27.42 0.22 -4.35
C PRO A 137 26.66 0.97 -3.27
N VAL A 138 27.00 2.24 -3.06
CA VAL A 138 26.38 3.11 -2.05
C VAL A 138 24.95 3.49 -2.46
N PHE A 139 24.60 3.41 -3.75
CA PHE A 139 23.31 3.83 -4.28
C PHE A 139 22.27 2.73 -4.45
N TYR A 140 22.59 1.46 -4.10
CA TYR A 140 21.71 0.32 -4.38
C TYR A 140 20.32 0.38 -3.70
N GLY A 141 20.17 1.09 -2.58
CA GLY A 141 18.88 1.25 -1.89
C GLY A 141 18.05 2.49 -2.31
N TYR A 142 18.71 3.52 -2.85
CA TYR A 142 18.05 4.80 -3.14
C TYR A 142 17.06 4.70 -4.30
N GLY A 143 17.41 3.93 -5.34
CA GLY A 143 16.53 3.72 -6.49
C GLY A 143 15.20 3.07 -6.12
N PHE A 144 15.26 2.08 -5.22
CA PHE A 144 14.09 1.41 -4.67
C PHE A 144 13.23 2.36 -3.83
N ALA A 145 13.83 3.08 -2.86
CA ALA A 145 13.10 3.98 -1.98
C ALA A 145 12.39 5.12 -2.76
N ILE A 146 13.07 5.71 -3.76
CA ILE A 146 12.48 6.74 -4.63
C ILE A 146 11.32 6.16 -5.45
N THR A 147 11.50 4.97 -6.04
CA THR A 147 10.43 4.32 -6.80
C THR A 147 9.21 4.08 -5.94
N MET A 148 9.40 3.56 -4.72
CA MET A 148 8.29 3.31 -3.79
C MET A 148 7.62 4.61 -3.37
N LEU A 149 8.37 5.68 -3.12
CA LEU A 149 7.79 6.99 -2.80
C LEU A 149 6.91 7.52 -3.94
N VAL A 150 7.43 7.51 -5.17
CA VAL A 150 6.68 7.97 -6.35
C VAL A 150 5.43 7.11 -6.55
N THR A 151 5.56 5.78 -6.42
CA THR A 151 4.45 4.85 -6.58
C THR A 151 3.37 5.08 -5.51
N THR A 152 3.75 5.31 -4.26
CA THR A 152 2.80 5.60 -3.17
C THR A 152 2.02 6.88 -3.41
N ILE A 153 2.70 7.96 -3.86
CA ILE A 153 2.02 9.23 -4.18
C ILE A 153 1.03 9.04 -5.33
N VAL A 154 1.47 8.42 -6.43
CA VAL A 154 0.59 8.14 -7.58
C VAL A 154 -0.58 7.25 -7.16
N GLY A 155 -0.32 6.22 -6.35
CA GLY A 155 -1.35 5.32 -5.83
C GLY A 155 -2.40 6.03 -4.99
N MET A 156 -2.00 6.95 -4.11
CA MET A 156 -2.94 7.77 -3.32
C MET A 156 -3.79 8.67 -4.21
N ILE A 157 -3.20 9.34 -5.21
CA ILE A 157 -3.95 10.19 -6.15
C ILE A 157 -4.95 9.36 -6.95
N MET A 158 -4.56 8.18 -7.41
CA MET A 158 -5.46 7.29 -8.14
C MET A 158 -6.60 6.77 -7.24
N LEU A 159 -6.32 6.47 -5.98
CA LEU A 159 -7.31 6.03 -5.01
C LEU A 159 -8.36 7.13 -4.74
N ASP A 160 -7.90 8.37 -4.55
CA ASP A 160 -8.74 9.55 -4.35
C ASP A 160 -9.65 9.83 -5.55
N SER A 161 -9.08 9.85 -6.76
CA SER A 161 -9.85 10.02 -7.99
C SER A 161 -10.90 8.92 -8.19
N GLN A 162 -10.62 7.68 -7.78
CA GLN A 162 -11.58 6.59 -7.87
C GLN A 162 -12.73 6.74 -6.87
N PHE A 163 -12.46 7.33 -5.70
CA PHE A 163 -13.53 7.69 -4.75
C PHE A 163 -14.39 8.84 -5.26
N GLU A 164 -13.78 9.88 -5.86
CA GLU A 164 -14.52 10.98 -6.50
C GLU A 164 -15.39 10.49 -7.68
N ASP A 165 -14.87 9.61 -8.54
CA ASP A 165 -15.64 9.01 -9.65
C ASP A 165 -16.86 8.22 -9.13
N LEU A 166 -16.67 7.54 -8.01
CA LEU A 166 -17.73 6.83 -7.30
C LEU A 166 -18.80 7.83 -6.84
N GLU A 167 -18.44 8.95 -6.19
CA GLU A 167 -19.37 10.03 -5.83
C GLU A 167 -20.10 10.59 -7.06
N TYR A 168 -19.37 10.90 -8.13
CA TYR A 168 -19.90 11.52 -9.35
C TYR A 168 -20.94 10.65 -10.07
N GLN A 169 -20.66 9.35 -10.25
CA GLN A 169 -21.64 8.43 -10.86
C GLN A 169 -22.93 8.35 -10.03
N THR A 170 -22.83 8.51 -8.71
CA THR A 170 -23.99 8.42 -7.83
C THR A 170 -24.79 9.72 -7.81
N PHE A 171 -24.12 10.88 -7.82
CA PHE A 171 -24.77 12.19 -7.89
C PHE A 171 -25.38 12.51 -9.27
N MET A 172 -24.79 12.04 -10.37
CA MET A 172 -25.33 12.30 -11.71
C MET A 172 -26.46 11.36 -12.14
N LEU A 173 -26.53 10.13 -11.59
CA LEU A 173 -27.67 9.22 -11.84
C LEU A 173 -28.94 9.59 -11.04
N GLN A 174 -28.85 10.51 -10.07
CA GLN A 174 -30.00 11.04 -9.30
C GLN A 174 -30.85 12.09 -10.04
N ARG A 175 -30.74 12.20 -11.37
CA ARG A 175 -31.60 13.09 -12.16
C ARG A 175 -32.20 12.42 -13.39
N SER A 176 -33.06 11.42 -13.18
CA SER A 176 -34.21 11.19 -14.06
C SER A 176 -35.38 10.60 -13.28
#